data_AF-W1S6H5-F1
#
_entry.id   AF-W1S6H5-F1
#
_cell.length_a   1.000
_cell.length_b   1.000
_cell.length_c   1.000
_cell.angle_alpha   90.00
_cell.angle_beta   90.00
_cell.angle_gamma   90.00
#
_symmetry.space_group_name_H-M   'P 1'
#
loop_
_entity.id
_entity.type
_entity.pdbx_description
1 polymer ?
#
loop_
_entity_poly.entity_id
_entity_poly.type
_entity_poly.pdbx_seq_one_letter_code
_entity_poly.pdbx_strand_id
1 'polypeptide(L)'
;MDKLSDDLRPLFNAPICPYCATLYDPEHYDEVDECARCSNCGRTYQVAAEHRPQQAHTPQDDPLSAAAQSDNLAQFREEADRVSKAIMRQTAGGSYEMYERWFTEALEPTIDKLDPALRSQAIAIATELGYIDDPEVMAAGFGPGLCSISGIDENYCHCGRHP
;
A
#
# COMPACT_ATOMS: atom_id res chain seq x y z
N MET A 1 37.17 -4.26 -42.67
CA MET A 1 36.55 -2.93 -42.54
C MET A 1 35.04 -3.16 -42.38
N ASP A 2 34.61 -3.70 -41.24
CA ASP A 2 33.29 -4.37 -41.16
C ASP A 2 32.38 -3.80 -40.04
N LYS A 3 32.90 -2.86 -39.24
CA LYS A 3 32.11 -2.21 -38.18
C LYS A 3 31.20 -1.08 -38.69
N LEU A 4 31.56 -0.42 -39.79
CA LEU A 4 30.78 0.71 -40.33
C LEU A 4 29.44 0.26 -40.95
N SER A 5 29.37 -0.98 -41.45
CA SER A 5 28.16 -1.55 -42.05
C SER A 5 27.14 -2.01 -41.02
N ASP A 6 27.57 -2.43 -39.82
CA ASP A 6 26.66 -2.86 -38.75
C ASP A 6 26.01 -1.67 -38.03
N ASP A 7 26.71 -0.54 -37.89
CA ASP A 7 26.15 0.69 -37.30
C ASP A 7 25.09 1.38 -38.18
N LEU A 8 25.08 1.11 -39.50
CA LEU A 8 24.13 1.73 -40.43
C LEU A 8 22.88 0.87 -40.67
N ARG A 9 22.93 -0.44 -40.38
CA ARG A 9 21.78 -1.35 -40.52
C ARG A 9 20.52 -0.90 -39.77
N PRO A 10 20.60 -0.34 -38.54
CA PRO A 10 19.43 0.19 -37.85
C PRO A 10 18.80 1.38 -38.59
N LEU A 11 19.60 2.22 -39.27
CA LEU A 11 19.10 3.41 -39.96
C LEU A 11 18.29 3.08 -41.22
N PHE A 12 18.56 1.95 -41.87
CA PHE A 12 17.81 1.51 -43.06
C PHE A 12 16.54 0.72 -42.73
N ASN A 13 16.45 0.17 -41.51
CA ASN A 13 15.28 -0.59 -41.03
C ASN A 13 14.50 0.16 -39.94
N ALA A 14 14.90 1.38 -39.58
CA ALA A 14 14.18 2.19 -38.62
C ALA A 14 12.85 2.64 -39.23
N PRO A 15 11.74 2.57 -38.47
CA PRO A 15 10.47 3.09 -38.97
C PRO A 15 10.59 4.60 -39.18
N ILE A 16 9.83 5.11 -40.15
CA ILE A 16 9.78 6.53 -40.47
C ILE A 16 8.35 7.02 -40.31
N CYS A 17 8.20 8.30 -39.96
CA CYS A 17 6.89 8.93 -39.94
C CYS A 17 6.28 8.89 -41.36
N PRO A 18 5.07 8.33 -41.55
CA PRO A 18 4.46 8.20 -42.88
C PRO A 18 4.07 9.55 -43.50
N TYR A 19 4.05 10.62 -42.70
CA TYR A 19 3.61 11.95 -43.13
C TYR A 19 4.74 12.88 -43.55
N CYS A 20 5.94 12.71 -43.00
CA CYS A 20 7.05 13.63 -43.24
C CYS A 20 8.41 12.96 -43.39
N ALA A 21 8.45 11.62 -43.39
CA ALA A 21 9.65 10.80 -43.52
C ALA A 21 10.74 11.05 -42.46
N THR A 22 10.41 11.76 -41.37
CA THR A 22 11.31 11.89 -40.21
C THR A 22 11.52 10.53 -39.57
N LEU A 23 12.77 10.23 -39.21
CA LEU A 23 13.14 9.01 -38.49
C LEU A 23 12.36 8.89 -37.19
N TYR A 24 11.90 7.68 -36.90
CA TYR A 24 11.26 7.37 -35.63
C TYR A 24 12.24 7.55 -34.47
N ASP A 25 11.72 8.17 -33.42
CA ASP A 25 12.39 8.34 -32.14
C ASP A 25 11.61 7.58 -31.06
N PRO A 26 12.18 6.53 -30.46
CA PRO A 26 11.55 5.76 -29.38
C PRO A 26 11.15 6.60 -28.17
N GLU A 27 11.80 7.74 -27.90
CA GLU A 27 11.45 8.63 -26.79
C GLU A 27 10.08 9.29 -26.95
N HIS A 28 9.54 9.30 -28.17
CA HIS A 28 8.25 9.89 -28.50
C HIS A 28 7.15 8.84 -28.71
N TYR A 29 7.34 7.64 -28.19
CA TYR A 29 6.33 6.57 -28.20
C TYR A 29 5.40 6.70 -26.99
N ASP A 30 4.08 6.71 -27.24
CA ASP A 30 3.04 6.65 -26.21
C ASP A 30 2.66 5.19 -25.95
N GLU A 31 2.94 4.71 -24.75
CA GLU A 31 2.63 3.34 -24.34
C GLU A 31 1.14 3.10 -24.11
N VAL A 32 0.37 4.14 -23.80
CA VAL A 32 -1.06 4.03 -23.50
C VAL A 32 -1.86 3.92 -24.80
N ASP A 33 -1.56 4.80 -25.76
CA ASP A 33 -2.25 4.84 -27.05
C ASP A 33 -1.59 3.94 -28.12
N GLU A 34 -0.53 3.22 -27.75
CA GLU A 34 0.31 2.39 -28.62
C GLU A 34 0.70 3.07 -29.94
N CYS A 35 1.07 4.36 -29.88
CA CYS A 35 1.38 5.15 -31.06
C CYS A 35 2.62 6.02 -30.87
N ALA A 36 3.35 6.29 -31.95
CA ALA A 36 4.46 7.23 -31.91
C ALA A 36 3.99 8.61 -32.34
N ARG A 37 4.50 9.64 -31.67
CA ARG A 37 4.34 11.03 -32.08
C ARG A 37 5.58 11.50 -32.82
N CYS A 38 5.42 11.98 -34.05
CA CYS A 38 6.56 12.46 -34.82
C CYS A 38 7.14 13.74 -34.20
N SER A 39 8.45 13.76 -33.91
CA SER A 39 9.18 14.91 -33.37
C SER A 39 9.18 16.14 -34.29
N ASN A 40 9.01 15.94 -35.59
CA ASN A 40 9.01 17.03 -36.59
C ASN A 40 7.61 17.55 -36.90
N CYS A 41 6.68 16.69 -37.32
CA CYS A 41 5.33 17.12 -37.73
C CYS A 41 4.27 17.02 -36.63
N GLY A 42 4.61 16.46 -35.48
CA GLY A 42 3.73 16.34 -34.31
C GLY A 42 2.58 15.36 -34.44
N ARG A 43 2.42 14.69 -35.60
CA ARG A 43 1.34 13.73 -35.85
C ARG A 43 1.62 12.39 -35.18
N THR A 44 0.56 11.76 -34.68
CA THR A 44 0.59 10.39 -34.20
C THR A 44 0.52 9.39 -35.36
N TYR A 45 1.23 8.29 -35.25
CA TYR A 45 1.22 7.21 -36.24
C TYR A 45 1.55 5.86 -35.58
N GLN A 46 1.12 4.79 -36.23
CA GLN A 46 1.34 3.43 -35.76
C GLN A 46 2.76 2.95 -36.07
N VAL A 47 3.39 2.32 -35.08
CA VAL A 47 4.72 1.70 -35.21
C VAL A 47 4.57 0.19 -35.09
N ALA A 48 5.21 -0.53 -36.01
CA ALA A 48 5.18 -1.99 -36.03
C ALA A 48 5.76 -2.57 -34.74
N ALA A 49 5.24 -3.73 -34.31
CA ALA A 49 5.51 -4.30 -32.99
C ALA A 49 7.01 -4.52 -32.72
N GLU A 50 7.77 -4.87 -33.76
CA GLU A 50 9.22 -5.08 -33.74
C GLU A 50 10.05 -3.82 -33.42
N HIS A 51 9.46 -2.63 -33.53
CA HIS A 51 10.12 -1.35 -33.27
C HIS A 51 9.56 -0.60 -32.07
N ARG A 52 8.58 -1.17 -31.38
CA ARG A 52 8.08 -0.62 -30.12
C ARG A 52 9.20 -0.70 -29.08
N PRO A 53 9.36 0.30 -28.20
CA PRO A 53 10.31 0.20 -27.09
C PRO A 53 9.98 -1.07 -26.31
N GLN A 54 10.98 -1.90 -26.03
CA GLN A 54 10.78 -2.97 -25.05
C GLN A 54 10.46 -2.27 -23.74
N GLN A 55 9.25 -2.48 -23.23
CA GLN A 55 8.86 -1.99 -21.91
C GLN A 55 10.00 -2.34 -20.97
N ALA A 56 10.61 -1.32 -20.37
CA ALA A 56 11.42 -1.56 -19.18
C ALA A 56 10.47 -2.30 -18.25
N HIS A 57 10.78 -3.56 -17.94
CA HIS A 57 10.01 -4.34 -17.00
C HIS A 57 9.90 -3.47 -15.74
N THR A 58 8.76 -2.83 -15.56
CA THR A 58 8.27 -2.42 -14.26
C THR A 58 8.43 -3.67 -13.41
N PRO A 59 9.03 -3.61 -12.21
CA PRO A 59 9.10 -4.75 -11.34
C PRO A 59 7.68 -5.28 -11.21
N GLN A 60 7.40 -6.40 -11.88
CA GLN A 60 6.15 -7.11 -11.68
C GLN A 60 6.22 -7.48 -10.22
N ASP A 61 5.35 -6.90 -9.40
CA ASP A 61 5.03 -7.50 -8.13
C ASP A 61 4.71 -8.96 -8.42
N ASP A 62 5.59 -9.82 -7.93
CA ASP A 62 5.56 -11.24 -8.21
C ASP A 62 4.15 -11.74 -7.85
N PRO A 63 3.41 -12.45 -8.72
CA PRO A 63 2.07 -12.95 -8.38
C PRO A 63 2.07 -13.78 -7.08
N LEU A 64 3.22 -14.40 -6.78
CA LEU A 64 3.51 -15.10 -5.53
C LEU A 64 3.60 -14.15 -4.32
N SER A 65 4.14 -12.94 -4.50
CA SER A 65 4.17 -11.87 -3.49
C SER A 65 2.75 -11.36 -3.18
N ALA A 66 1.93 -11.14 -4.21
CA ALA A 66 0.54 -10.70 -4.00
C ALA A 66 -0.30 -11.76 -3.26
N ALA A 67 -0.14 -13.04 -3.60
CA ALA A 67 -0.79 -14.14 -2.89
C ALA A 67 -0.34 -14.22 -1.42
N ALA A 68 0.97 -14.16 -1.16
CA ALA A 68 1.51 -14.19 0.20
C ALA A 68 1.08 -12.97 1.05
N GLN A 69 0.96 -11.79 0.44
CA GLN A 69 0.43 -10.60 1.10
C GLN A 69 -1.05 -10.78 1.46
N SER A 70 -1.84 -11.37 0.56
CA SER A 70 -3.26 -11.65 0.82
C SER A 70 -3.45 -12.67 1.94
N ASP A 71 -2.61 -13.70 2.02
CA ASP A 71 -2.62 -14.70 3.07
C ASP A 71 -2.23 -14.09 4.43
N ASN A 72 -1.21 -13.22 4.46
CA ASN A 72 -0.80 -12.51 5.67
C ASN A 72 -1.92 -11.60 6.22
N LEU A 73 -2.64 -10.89 5.35
CA LEU A 73 -3.79 -10.06 5.76
C LEU A 73 -4.99 -10.90 6.21
N ALA A 74 -5.22 -12.06 5.60
CA ALA A 74 -6.24 -13.01 6.06
C ALA A 74 -5.91 -13.54 7.46
N GLN A 75 -4.65 -13.95 7.68
CA GLN A 75 -4.17 -14.38 9.00
C GLN A 75 -4.27 -13.25 10.03
N PHE A 76 -3.93 -12.01 9.65
CA PHE A 76 -4.10 -10.85 10.51
C PHE A 76 -5.56 -10.62 10.91
N ARG A 77 -6.52 -10.77 9.99
CA ARG A 77 -7.95 -10.65 10.29
C ARG A 77 -8.40 -11.65 11.34
N GLU A 78 -8.01 -12.92 11.19
CA GLU A 78 -8.35 -13.96 12.15
C GLU A 78 -7.76 -13.67 13.54
N GLU A 79 -6.52 -13.20 13.57
CA GLU A 79 -5.85 -12.82 14.81
C GLU A 79 -6.52 -11.60 15.47
N ALA A 80 -6.83 -10.56 14.70
CA ALA A 80 -7.50 -9.36 15.20
C ALA A 80 -8.89 -9.69 15.78
N ASP A 81 -9.69 -10.53 15.10
CA ASP A 81 -10.98 -11.01 15.60
C ASP A 81 -10.81 -11.85 16.89
N ARG A 82 -9.79 -12.71 16.94
CA ARG A 82 -9.47 -13.51 18.13
C ARG A 82 -9.11 -12.63 19.32
N VAL A 83 -8.26 -11.62 19.12
CA VAL A 83 -7.87 -10.66 20.16
C VAL A 83 -9.09 -9.82 20.58
N SER A 84 -9.87 -9.31 19.63
CA SER A 84 -11.10 -8.56 19.90
C SER A 84 -12.05 -9.34 20.83
N LYS A 85 -12.36 -10.59 20.49
CA LYS A 85 -13.20 -11.47 21.32
C LYS A 85 -12.62 -11.73 22.70
N ALA A 86 -11.30 -11.85 22.82
CA ALA A 86 -10.64 -12.03 24.11
C ALA A 86 -10.76 -10.78 24.98
N ILE A 87 -10.52 -9.59 24.41
CA ILE A 87 -10.64 -8.31 25.12
C ILE A 87 -12.09 -8.05 25.51
N MET A 88 -13.06 -8.25 24.62
CA MET A 88 -14.50 -8.11 24.95
C MET A 88 -14.92 -8.93 26.18
N ARG A 89 -14.34 -10.12 26.37
CA ARG A 89 -14.60 -10.95 27.55
C ARG A 89 -13.92 -10.41 28.80
N GLN A 90 -12.70 -9.92 28.68
CA GLN A 90 -11.96 -9.33 29.81
C GLN A 90 -12.57 -8.00 30.27
N THR A 91 -13.05 -7.20 29.33
CA THR A 91 -13.69 -5.90 29.58
C THR A 91 -15.19 -6.00 29.77
N ALA A 92 -15.74 -7.22 29.92
CA ALA A 92 -17.16 -7.44 30.10
C ALA A 92 -17.67 -6.69 31.34
N GLY A 93 -18.69 -5.84 31.16
CA GLY A 93 -19.23 -4.98 32.21
C GLY A 93 -18.51 -3.65 32.39
N GLY A 94 -17.46 -3.37 31.61
CA GLY A 94 -16.82 -2.06 31.50
C GLY A 94 -17.37 -1.22 30.34
N SER A 95 -16.75 -0.05 30.11
CA SER A 95 -17.13 0.84 29.01
C SER A 95 -16.52 0.40 27.68
N TYR A 96 -17.04 0.93 26.57
CA TYR A 96 -16.53 0.62 25.24
C TYR A 96 -15.12 1.21 25.00
N GLU A 97 -14.85 2.39 25.54
CA GLU A 97 -13.54 3.05 25.50
C GLU A 97 -12.46 2.20 26.19
N MET A 98 -12.85 1.45 27.23
CA MET A 98 -11.96 0.49 27.88
C MET A 98 -11.63 -0.68 26.96
N TYR A 99 -12.63 -1.18 26.21
CA TYR A 99 -12.40 -2.18 25.18
C TYR A 99 -11.45 -1.65 24.09
N GLU A 100 -11.73 -0.49 23.50
CA GLU A 100 -10.92 0.08 22.40
C GLU A 100 -9.46 0.26 22.82
N ARG A 101 -9.22 0.79 24.01
CA ARG A 101 -7.86 1.03 24.51
C ARG A 101 -7.09 -0.28 24.72
N TRP A 102 -7.73 -1.25 25.35
CA TRP A 102 -7.10 -2.55 25.61
C TRP A 102 -6.90 -3.35 24.33
N PHE A 103 -7.84 -3.27 23.40
CA PHE A 103 -7.73 -3.88 22.09
C PHE A 103 -6.58 -3.27 21.28
N THR A 104 -6.48 -1.93 21.27
CA THR A 104 -5.42 -1.20 20.59
C THR A 104 -4.04 -1.60 21.14
N GLU A 105 -3.85 -1.53 22.46
CA GLU A 105 -2.59 -1.92 23.10
C GLU A 105 -2.24 -3.40 22.88
N ALA A 106 -3.24 -4.29 22.84
CA ALA A 106 -3.01 -5.72 22.61
C ALA A 106 -2.61 -6.04 21.16
N LEU A 107 -3.10 -5.26 20.19
CA LEU A 107 -2.91 -5.52 18.76
C LEU A 107 -1.71 -4.76 18.16
N GLU A 108 -1.31 -3.64 18.75
CA GLU A 108 -0.17 -2.82 18.31
C GLU A 108 1.12 -3.64 18.06
N PRO A 109 1.55 -4.57 18.94
CA PRO A 109 2.74 -5.39 18.69
C PRO A 109 2.60 -6.34 17.50
N THR A 110 1.38 -6.71 17.12
CA THR A 110 1.11 -7.56 15.94
C THR A 110 1.21 -6.72 14.68
N ILE A 111 0.64 -5.51 14.67
CA ILE A 111 0.73 -4.56 13.56
C ILE A 111 2.20 -4.17 13.31
N ASP A 112 2.98 -3.93 14.37
CA ASP A 112 4.40 -3.56 14.28
C ASP A 112 5.30 -4.65 13.68
N LYS A 113 4.87 -5.92 13.71
CA LYS A 113 5.61 -7.03 13.12
C LYS A 113 5.24 -7.29 11.67
N LEU A 114 4.15 -6.71 11.18
CA LEU A 114 3.77 -6.83 9.78
C LEU A 114 4.75 -6.07 8.88
N ASP A 115 4.84 -6.54 7.65
CA ASP A 115 5.49 -5.83 6.55
C ASP A 115 4.94 -4.40 6.48
N PRO A 116 5.79 -3.36 6.45
CA PRO A 116 5.37 -1.96 6.33
C PRO A 116 4.36 -1.71 5.21
N ALA A 117 4.44 -2.42 4.09
CA ALA A 117 3.50 -2.30 2.97
C ALA A 117 2.07 -2.75 3.31
N LEU A 118 1.90 -3.62 4.31
CA LEU A 118 0.61 -4.16 4.73
C LEU A 118 0.00 -3.43 5.93
N ARG A 119 0.79 -2.63 6.65
CA ARG A 119 0.33 -1.98 7.89
C ARG A 119 -0.89 -1.11 7.70
N SER A 120 -0.93 -0.28 6.64
CA SER A 120 -2.09 0.59 6.39
C SER A 120 -3.39 -0.20 6.18
N GLN A 121 -3.30 -1.36 5.52
CA GLN A 121 -4.46 -2.24 5.31
C GLN A 121 -4.84 -2.97 6.61
N ALA A 122 -3.86 -3.42 7.39
CA ALA A 122 -4.07 -4.04 8.68
C ALA A 122 -4.70 -3.07 9.70
N ILE A 123 -4.25 -1.81 9.74
CA ILE A 123 -4.83 -0.75 10.56
C ILE A 123 -6.29 -0.52 10.15
N ALA A 124 -6.59 -0.39 8.85
CA ALA A 124 -7.97 -0.23 8.39
C ALA A 124 -8.88 -1.37 8.85
N ILE A 125 -8.41 -2.61 8.74
CA ILE A 125 -9.12 -3.80 9.25
C ILE A 125 -9.32 -3.73 10.77
N ALA A 126 -8.28 -3.35 11.51
CA ALA A 126 -8.32 -3.27 12.97
C ALA A 126 -9.25 -2.15 13.46
N THR A 127 -9.32 -1.02 12.75
CA THR A 127 -10.19 0.11 13.10
C THR A 127 -11.67 -0.29 13.02
N GLU A 128 -12.07 -1.18 12.10
CA GLU A 128 -13.43 -1.74 12.07
C GLU A 128 -13.80 -2.50 13.37
N LEU A 129 -12.78 -2.97 14.10
CA LEU A 129 -12.92 -3.65 15.38
C LEU A 129 -12.71 -2.73 16.59
N GLY A 130 -12.45 -1.44 16.40
CA GLY A 130 -12.23 -0.46 17.49
C GLY A 130 -10.75 -0.19 17.82
N TYR A 131 -9.83 -0.44 16.88
CA TYR A 131 -8.43 -0.01 17.01
C TYR A 131 -8.30 1.51 16.82
N ILE A 132 -7.57 2.16 17.72
CA ILE A 132 -7.32 3.61 17.70
C ILE A 132 -5.98 3.85 17.00
N ASP A 133 -6.02 4.35 15.77
CA ASP A 133 -4.82 4.69 14.97
C ASP A 133 -4.22 6.05 15.36
N ASP A 134 -5.01 6.93 15.97
CA ASP A 134 -4.55 8.27 16.35
C ASP A 134 -3.79 8.25 17.69
N PRO A 135 -2.48 8.53 17.70
CA PRO A 135 -1.68 8.53 18.93
C PRO A 135 -2.07 9.66 19.89
N GLU A 136 -2.63 10.77 19.41
CA GLU A 136 -3.12 11.85 20.27
C GLU A 136 -4.38 11.41 21.02
N VAL A 137 -5.28 10.68 20.35
CA VAL A 137 -6.46 10.08 21.00
C VAL A 137 -6.04 8.99 21.98
N MET A 138 -5.05 8.16 21.63
CA MET A 138 -4.46 7.16 22.54
C MET A 138 -3.74 7.78 23.74
N ALA A 139 -3.17 8.98 23.60
CA ALA A 139 -2.53 9.71 24.69
C ALA A 139 -3.53 10.54 25.51
N ALA A 140 -4.68 10.91 24.92
CA ALA A 140 -5.71 11.67 25.60
C ALA A 140 -6.23 10.89 26.81
N GLY A 141 -6.35 11.60 27.92
CA GLY A 141 -6.92 11.11 29.16
C GLY A 141 -8.00 12.06 29.65
N PHE A 142 -8.68 11.67 30.72
CA PHE A 142 -9.81 12.44 31.28
C PHE A 142 -9.38 13.52 32.29
N GLY A 143 -8.07 13.65 32.53
CA GLY A 143 -7.50 14.60 33.49
C GLY A 143 -7.12 13.95 34.83
N PRO A 144 -6.53 14.73 35.75
CA PRO A 144 -6.02 14.21 37.02
C PRO A 144 -7.15 13.68 37.92
N GLY A 145 -6.92 12.52 38.55
CA GLY A 145 -7.86 11.86 39.47
C GLY A 145 -8.92 11.01 38.77
N LEU A 146 -8.92 10.95 37.43
CA LEU A 146 -9.77 10.07 36.65
C LEU A 146 -8.93 9.04 35.90
N CYS A 147 -9.44 7.82 35.83
CA CYS A 147 -8.87 6.74 35.03
C CYS A 147 -8.69 7.20 33.60
N SER A 148 -7.46 7.12 33.09
CA SER A 148 -7.14 7.50 31.71
C SER A 148 -7.91 6.70 30.66
N ILE A 149 -8.43 5.52 31.03
CA ILE A 149 -9.14 4.61 30.13
C ILE A 149 -10.66 4.79 30.20
N SER A 150 -11.24 4.85 31.41
CA SER A 150 -12.70 4.83 31.60
C SER A 150 -13.29 6.19 32.01
N GLY A 151 -12.47 7.16 32.39
CA GLY A 151 -12.91 8.44 32.92
C GLY A 151 -13.58 8.37 34.30
N ILE A 152 -13.65 7.19 34.92
CA ILE A 152 -14.13 6.99 36.29
C ILE A 152 -13.03 7.43 37.26
N ASP A 153 -13.40 7.99 38.41
CA ASP A 153 -12.46 8.28 39.50
C ASP A 153 -11.57 7.07 39.81
N GLU A 154 -10.26 7.29 39.85
CA GLU A 154 -9.25 6.23 39.95
C GLU A 154 -9.46 5.31 41.16
N ASN A 155 -10.00 5.83 42.26
CA ASN A 155 -10.24 5.06 43.49
C ASN A 155 -11.44 4.11 43.39
N TYR A 156 -12.31 4.33 42.40
CA TYR A 156 -13.52 3.54 42.17
C TYR A 156 -13.46 2.79 40.84
N CYS A 157 -12.41 3.00 40.05
CA CYS A 157 -12.27 2.40 38.74
C CYS A 157 -11.78 0.94 38.85
N HIS A 158 -12.55 0.02 38.28
CA HIS A 158 -12.23 -1.41 38.26
C HIS A 158 -11.44 -1.85 37.02
N CYS A 159 -10.74 -0.93 36.35
CA CYS A 159 -9.91 -1.28 35.18
C CYS A 159 -8.64 -2.07 35.56
N GLY A 160 -8.30 -2.22 36.84
CA GLY A 160 -7.13 -2.98 37.27
C GLY A 160 -5.78 -2.31 36.98
N ARG A 161 -5.77 -1.02 36.61
CA ARG A 161 -4.54 -0.21 36.43
C ARG A 161 -4.29 0.80 37.56
N HIS A 162 -5.23 0.93 38.47
CA HIS A 162 -5.10 1.78 39.65
C HIS A 162 -4.85 0.90 40.88
N PRO A 163 -4.00 1.37 41.83
CA PRO A 163 -3.70 0.65 43.07
C PRO A 163 -4.90 0.52 44.01
#